data_AF-A0A662GNM7-F1
#
_entry.id   AF-A0A662GNM7-F1
#
_cell.length_a   1.000
_cell.length_b   1.000
_cell.length_c   1.000
_cell.angle_alpha   90.00
_cell.angle_beta   90.00
_cell.angle_gamma   90.00
#
_symmetry.space_group_name_H-M   'P 1'
#
loop_
_entity.id
_entity.type
_entity.pdbx_description
1 polymer ?
#
loop_
_entity_poly.entity_id
_entity_poly.type
_entity_poly.pdbx_seq_one_letter_code
_entity_poly.pdbx_strand_id
1 'polypeptide(L)'
;MNGQGIGDVITWIVLLTLFAYLNREFEIWRMISEIETYIAAFKSIREKAIQCTLNSFKVISLRNEQKVNLKIIEERLRKLIEITFIQPTDLDPYGIVGKLKHLVRTTDKTLELEVKTLIPFANKAEIENMKNLIDATQAINEIYKTVDHIYRIGRKFKSLWILMQLSALLPFITENIKAYESSLEAFSNGYPVGDSVGPIVAAKFIKRYGKDVKVKDVEEDTIMAEIPYKDRTIIVIKAKGPAGVVGRLDDAVEYALSIYKNIKMIITVDAANKLESEESGSISDGFGVAIGGMGIEKFNIEKLATLHRIPLYAVLI
;
A
#
# COMPACT_ATOMS: atom_id res chain seq x y z
N MET A 1 -3.69 69.50 -25.59
CA MET A 1 -3.99 68.05 -25.44
C MET A 1 -3.14 67.56 -24.30
N ASN A 2 -3.79 67.26 -23.17
CA ASN A 2 -3.17 67.21 -21.85
C ASN A 2 -2.26 65.98 -21.69
N GLY A 3 -0.96 66.20 -21.55
CA GLY A 3 0.01 65.16 -21.18
C GLY A 3 -0.22 64.52 -19.80
N GLN A 4 -1.18 65.03 -19.01
CA GLN A 4 -1.60 64.47 -17.73
C GLN A 4 -2.26 63.08 -17.87
N GLY A 5 -3.11 62.85 -18.88
CA GLY A 5 -3.81 61.56 -19.02
C GLY A 5 -2.88 60.38 -19.34
N ILE A 6 -1.79 60.62 -20.08
CA ILE A 6 -0.80 59.58 -20.40
C ILE A 6 0.10 59.32 -19.19
N GLY A 7 0.50 60.37 -18.46
CA GLY A 7 1.27 60.25 -17.22
C GLY A 7 0.53 59.48 -16.13
N ASP A 8 -0.78 59.72 -15.99
CA ASP A 8 -1.63 59.01 -15.04
C ASP A 8 -1.76 57.52 -15.40
N VAL A 9 -1.96 57.20 -16.68
CA VAL A 9 -2.03 55.81 -17.17
C VAL A 9 -0.71 55.07 -16.95
N ILE A 10 0.43 55.70 -17.25
CA ILE A 10 1.76 55.10 -16.99
C ILE A 10 1.96 54.87 -15.49
N THR A 11 1.59 55.83 -14.65
CA THR A 11 1.67 55.71 -13.18
C THR A 11 0.82 54.54 -12.69
N TRP A 12 -0.40 54.38 -13.20
CA TRP A 12 -1.27 53.25 -12.88
C TRP A 12 -0.69 51.90 -13.34
N ILE A 13 -0.12 51.83 -14.54
CA ILE A 13 0.52 50.61 -15.04
C ILE A 13 1.72 50.23 -14.15
N VAL A 14 2.56 51.21 -13.79
CA VAL A 14 3.70 50.98 -12.88
C VAL A 14 3.21 50.50 -11.51
N LEU A 15 2.17 51.12 -10.97
CA LEU A 15 1.61 50.73 -9.67
C LEU A 15 0.98 49.33 -9.70
N LEU A 16 0.26 48.98 -10.76
CA LEU A 16 -0.31 47.64 -10.96
C LEU A 16 0.78 46.57 -11.12
N THR A 17 1.83 46.84 -11.90
CA THR A 17 2.94 45.90 -12.07
C THR A 17 3.72 45.70 -10.76
N LEU A 18 3.94 46.77 -9.98
CA LEU A 18 4.56 46.68 -8.66
C LEU A 18 3.70 45.87 -7.70
N PHE A 19 2.39 46.13 -7.65
CA PHE A 19 1.46 45.40 -6.80
C PHE A 19 1.39 43.91 -7.19
N ALA A 20 1.31 43.61 -8.48
CA ALA A 20 1.33 42.23 -8.98
C ALA A 20 2.64 41.51 -8.62
N TYR A 21 3.78 42.20 -8.72
CA TYR A 21 5.07 41.65 -8.31
C TYR A 21 5.10 41.34 -6.80
N LEU A 22 4.70 42.30 -5.96
CA LEU A 22 4.66 42.11 -4.51
C LEU A 22 3.71 40.96 -4.13
N ASN A 23 2.51 40.92 -4.69
CA ASN A 23 1.56 39.85 -4.42
C ASN A 23 2.14 38.48 -4.78
N ARG A 24 2.81 38.36 -5.93
CA ARG A 24 3.47 37.11 -6.34
C ARG A 24 4.55 36.68 -5.34
N GLU A 25 5.40 37.60 -4.88
CA GLU A 25 6.44 37.26 -3.89
C GLU A 25 5.83 36.84 -2.55
N PHE A 26 4.74 37.48 -2.11
CA PHE A 26 3.99 37.07 -0.92
C PHE A 26 3.36 35.68 -1.08
N GLU A 27 2.77 35.37 -2.23
CA GLU A 27 2.20 34.06 -2.53
C GLU A 27 3.27 32.96 -2.50
N ILE A 28 4.44 33.20 -3.13
CA ILE A 28 5.57 32.28 -3.10
C ILE A 28 6.04 32.04 -1.65
N TRP A 29 6.18 33.12 -0.89
CA TRP A 29 6.61 33.03 0.51
C TRP A 29 5.63 32.23 1.37
N ARG A 30 4.32 32.48 1.24
CA ARG A 30 3.28 31.72 1.92
C ARG A 30 3.33 30.24 1.56
N MET A 31 3.44 29.93 0.27
CA MET A 31 3.51 28.57 -0.24
C MET A 31 4.74 27.82 0.29
N ILE A 32 5.89 28.49 0.34
CA ILE A 32 7.10 27.92 0.93
C ILE A 32 6.88 27.57 2.41
N SER A 33 6.30 28.49 3.19
CA SER A 33 6.03 28.27 4.61
C SER A 33 5.06 27.10 4.84
N GLU A 34 4.06 26.98 3.98
CA GLU A 34 3.11 25.87 4.02
C GLU A 34 3.82 24.54 3.74
N ILE A 35 4.59 24.46 2.65
CA ILE A 35 5.37 23.26 2.29
C ILE A 35 6.33 22.87 3.41
N GLU A 36 7.04 23.83 4.01
CA GLU A 36 7.97 23.57 5.13
C GLU A 36 7.25 22.97 6.35
N THR A 37 6.01 23.40 6.61
CA THR A 37 5.17 22.86 7.69
C THR A 37 4.82 21.40 7.43
N TYR A 38 4.42 21.05 6.21
CA TYR A 38 4.16 19.66 5.83
C TYR A 38 5.41 18.78 5.91
N ILE A 39 6.56 19.28 5.44
CA ILE A 39 7.82 18.54 5.52
C ILE A 39 8.22 18.27 6.97
N ALA A 40 8.06 19.25 7.86
CA ALA A 40 8.32 19.08 9.29
C ALA A 40 7.39 18.03 9.91
N ALA A 41 6.11 18.02 9.54
CA ALA A 41 5.16 17.00 9.97
C ALA A 41 5.57 15.60 9.47
N PHE A 42 5.90 15.45 8.18
CA PHE A 42 6.33 14.17 7.61
C PHE A 42 7.63 13.66 8.24
N LYS A 43 8.56 14.57 8.55
CA LYS A 43 9.78 14.22 9.30
C LYS A 43 9.46 13.66 10.69
N SER A 44 8.54 14.30 11.41
CA SER A 44 8.11 13.83 12.73
C SER A 44 7.44 12.45 12.65
N ILE A 45 6.55 12.24 11.67
CA ILE A 45 5.89 10.95 11.44
C ILE A 45 6.92 9.86 11.12
N ARG A 46 7.91 10.16 10.27
CA ARG A 46 9.02 9.26 9.97
C ARG A 46 9.81 8.87 11.22
N GLU A 47 10.17 9.84 12.07
CA GLU A 47 10.91 9.58 13.32
C GLU A 47 10.09 8.70 14.27
N LYS A 48 8.79 8.97 14.39
CA LYS A 48 7.86 8.13 15.16
C LYS A 48 7.77 6.72 14.60
N ALA A 49 7.72 6.55 13.28
CA ALA A 49 7.65 5.24 12.62
C ALA A 49 8.89 4.38 12.90
N ILE A 50 10.08 4.98 12.80
CA ILE A 50 11.34 4.33 13.17
C ILE A 50 11.32 3.93 14.64
N GLN A 51 10.90 4.83 15.53
CA GLN A 51 10.85 4.56 16.97
C GLN A 51 9.83 3.47 17.33
N CYS A 52 8.67 3.47 16.67
CA CYS A 52 7.64 2.44 16.80
C CYS A 52 8.20 1.07 16.43
N THR A 53 8.83 0.96 15.26
CA THR A 53 9.45 -0.28 14.79
C THR A 53 10.52 -0.81 15.75
N LEU A 54 11.41 0.06 16.23
CA LEU A 54 12.41 -0.30 17.24
C LEU A 54 11.79 -0.76 18.57
N ASN A 55 10.68 -0.14 18.97
CA ASN A 55 9.98 -0.53 20.17
C ASN A 55 9.28 -1.89 20.01
N SER A 56 8.73 -2.20 18.83
CA SER A 56 8.14 -3.51 18.55
C SER A 56 9.19 -4.63 18.62
N PHE A 57 10.42 -4.40 18.13
CA PHE A 57 11.54 -5.33 18.34
C PHE A 57 11.85 -5.55 19.84
N LYS A 58 11.84 -4.49 20.65
CA LYS A 58 12.05 -4.59 22.11
C LYS A 58 10.95 -5.40 22.77
N VAL A 59 9.69 -5.16 22.42
CA VAL A 59 8.53 -5.85 23.01
C VAL A 59 8.60 -7.34 22.71
N ILE A 60 8.89 -7.74 21.47
CA ILE A 60 9.03 -9.16 21.09
C ILE A 60 10.19 -9.81 21.86
N SER A 61 11.31 -9.10 22.00
CA SER A 61 12.49 -9.58 22.75
C SER A 61 12.18 -9.79 24.23
N LEU A 62 11.50 -8.83 24.87
CA LEU A 62 11.11 -8.91 26.28
C LEU A 62 10.11 -10.05 26.54
N ARG A 63 9.12 -10.23 25.65
CA ARG A 63 8.13 -11.31 25.76
C ARG A 63 8.75 -12.71 25.72
N ASN A 64 9.83 -12.86 24.97
CA ASN A 64 10.55 -14.13 24.82
C ASN A 64 11.74 -14.26 25.78
N GLU A 65 11.91 -13.33 26.72
CA GLU A 65 13.02 -13.28 27.69
C GLU A 65 14.42 -13.30 27.05
N GLN A 66 14.54 -12.85 25.80
CA GLN A 66 15.79 -12.81 25.05
C GLN A 66 16.39 -11.39 25.06
N LYS A 67 17.70 -11.30 25.32
CA LYS A 67 18.43 -10.04 25.20
C LYS A 67 18.88 -9.87 23.74
N VAL A 68 18.35 -8.85 23.07
CA VAL A 68 18.81 -8.46 21.74
C VAL A 68 19.59 -7.17 21.81
N ASN A 69 20.65 -7.07 21.01
CA ASN A 69 21.46 -5.86 20.92
C ASN A 69 20.71 -4.81 20.10
N LEU A 70 20.11 -3.84 20.80
CA LEU A 70 19.30 -2.78 20.19
C LEU A 70 20.07 -1.89 19.22
N LYS A 71 21.38 -1.71 19.42
CA LYS A 71 22.21 -0.93 18.49
C LYS A 71 22.32 -1.63 17.14
N ILE A 72 22.50 -2.96 17.15
CA ILE A 72 22.58 -3.77 15.92
C ILE A 72 21.23 -3.75 15.19
N ILE A 73 20.12 -3.89 15.93
CA ILE A 73 18.78 -3.79 15.33
C ILE A 73 18.57 -2.41 14.72
N GLU A 74 18.94 -1.34 15.41
CA GLU A 74 18.77 0.02 14.90
C GLU A 74 19.58 0.27 13.63
N GLU A 75 20.86 -0.13 13.62
CA GLU A 75 21.70 -0.03 12.43
C GLU A 75 21.16 -0.86 11.27
N ARG A 76 20.64 -2.06 11.55
CA ARG A 76 20.05 -2.92 10.51
C ARG A 76 18.75 -2.36 9.98
N LEU A 77 17.85 -1.91 10.86
CA LEU A 77 16.59 -1.27 10.50
C LEU A 77 16.83 -0.06 9.60
N ARG A 78 17.79 0.80 9.95
CA ARG A 78 18.15 1.96 9.12
C ARG A 78 18.61 1.57 7.71
N LYS A 79 19.19 0.39 7.52
CA LYS A 79 19.54 -0.13 6.19
C LYS A 79 18.30 -0.69 5.48
N LEU A 80 17.43 -1.40 6.19
CA LEU A 80 16.21 -2.00 5.63
C LEU A 80 15.25 -0.93 5.09
N ILE A 81 15.04 0.17 5.82
CA ILE A 81 14.16 1.27 5.40
C ILE A 81 14.70 2.07 4.20
N GLU A 82 15.96 1.83 3.80
CA GLU A 82 16.62 2.46 2.66
C GLU A 82 16.70 1.52 1.45
N ILE A 83 16.24 0.27 1.57
CA ILE A 83 16.12 -0.64 0.43
C ILE A 83 15.13 -0.02 -0.58
N THR A 84 15.33 -0.29 -1.86
CA THR A 84 14.42 0.16 -2.91
C THR A 84 14.10 -1.01 -3.82
N PHE A 85 12.83 -1.16 -4.18
CA PHE A 85 12.40 -2.16 -5.14
C PHE A 85 12.62 -1.62 -6.56
N ILE A 86 13.48 -2.30 -7.33
CA ILE A 86 13.73 -1.96 -8.73
C ILE A 86 12.82 -2.81 -9.60
N GLN A 87 11.92 -2.15 -10.33
CA GLN A 87 11.00 -2.84 -11.24
C GLN A 87 11.75 -3.45 -12.45
N PRO A 88 11.28 -4.59 -12.99
CA PRO A 88 11.86 -5.16 -14.19
C PRO A 88 11.62 -4.23 -15.39
N THR A 89 12.53 -4.28 -16.37
CA THR A 89 12.35 -3.52 -17.62
C THR A 89 11.09 -3.95 -18.37
N ASP A 90 10.40 -2.96 -18.94
CA ASP A 90 9.18 -3.07 -19.72
C ASP A 90 9.41 -3.06 -21.24
N LEU A 91 10.67 -3.00 -21.69
CA LEU A 91 11.07 -3.03 -23.12
C LEU A 91 10.50 -4.24 -23.87
N ASP A 92 10.41 -5.39 -23.20
CA ASP A 92 9.67 -6.57 -23.67
C ASP A 92 8.51 -6.84 -22.70
N PRO A 93 7.27 -6.44 -23.04
CA PRO A 93 6.12 -6.64 -22.17
C PRO A 93 5.76 -8.12 -22.02
N TYR A 94 6.26 -9.00 -22.90
CA TYR A 94 6.00 -10.43 -22.79
C TYR A 94 6.76 -11.02 -21.59
N GLY A 95 6.01 -11.62 -20.65
CA GLY A 95 6.58 -12.25 -19.46
C GLY A 95 7.02 -11.28 -18.36
N ILE A 96 6.74 -9.97 -18.47
CA ILE A 96 7.04 -8.99 -17.41
C ILE A 96 6.42 -9.37 -16.07
N VAL A 97 5.18 -9.90 -16.10
CA VAL A 97 4.46 -10.31 -14.88
C VAL A 97 5.18 -11.45 -14.17
N GLY A 98 5.77 -12.41 -14.91
CA GLY A 98 6.55 -13.49 -14.32
C GLY A 98 7.83 -12.99 -13.66
N LYS A 99 8.53 -12.04 -14.30
CA LYS A 99 9.71 -11.37 -13.72
C LYS A 99 9.33 -10.60 -12.46
N LEU A 100 8.25 -9.83 -12.50
CA LEU A 100 7.75 -9.07 -11.37
C LEU A 100 7.38 -10.00 -10.20
N LYS A 101 6.64 -11.09 -10.46
CA LYS A 101 6.31 -12.13 -9.47
C LYS A 101 7.56 -12.72 -8.82
N HIS A 102 8.59 -13.00 -9.61
CA HIS A 102 9.86 -13.50 -9.08
C HIS A 102 10.56 -12.49 -8.15
N LEU A 103 10.63 -11.22 -8.55
CA LEU A 103 11.26 -10.17 -7.75
C LEU A 103 10.50 -9.94 -6.44
N VAL A 104 9.17 -9.83 -6.49
CA VAL A 104 8.33 -9.65 -5.29
C VAL A 104 8.52 -10.80 -4.30
N ARG A 105 8.52 -12.04 -4.78
CA ARG A 105 8.78 -13.23 -3.94
C ARG A 105 10.19 -13.25 -3.36
N THR A 106 11.16 -12.74 -4.11
CA THR A 106 12.55 -12.65 -3.66
C THR A 106 12.66 -11.63 -2.54
N THR A 107 12.08 -10.44 -2.74
CA THR A 107 12.02 -9.37 -1.72
C THR A 107 11.36 -9.86 -0.44
N ASP A 108 10.18 -10.49 -0.56
CA ASP A 108 9.41 -11.00 0.57
C ASP A 108 10.21 -12.02 1.40
N LYS A 109 10.81 -13.02 0.73
CA LYS A 109 11.65 -14.04 1.38
C LYS A 109 12.92 -13.46 1.98
N THR A 110 13.59 -12.54 1.29
CA THR A 110 14.78 -11.88 1.81
C THR A 110 14.45 -11.08 3.06
N LEU A 111 13.36 -10.32 3.06
CA LEU A 111 12.93 -9.57 4.24
C LEU A 111 12.55 -10.50 5.40
N GLU A 112 11.85 -11.61 5.13
CA GLU A 112 11.55 -12.62 6.15
C GLU A 112 12.82 -13.19 6.79
N LEU A 113 13.85 -13.52 6.00
CA LEU A 113 15.15 -14.01 6.50
C LEU A 113 15.88 -12.95 7.33
N GLU A 114 15.84 -11.68 6.93
CA GLU A 114 16.42 -10.57 7.69
C GLU A 114 15.75 -10.43 9.06
N VAL A 115 14.42 -10.44 9.10
CA VAL A 115 13.66 -10.40 10.36
C VAL A 115 13.98 -11.61 11.22
N LYS A 116 13.98 -12.83 10.67
CA LYS A 116 14.35 -14.05 11.39
C LYS A 116 15.76 -14.01 11.96
N THR A 117 16.70 -13.36 11.28
CA THR A 117 18.07 -13.21 11.76
C THR A 117 18.13 -12.28 12.99
N LEU A 118 17.29 -11.23 13.01
CA LEU A 118 17.22 -10.29 14.13
C LEU A 118 16.44 -10.84 15.34
N ILE A 119 15.37 -11.60 15.09
CA ILE A 119 14.47 -12.17 16.12
C ILE A 119 14.16 -13.65 15.82
N PRO A 120 15.14 -14.57 15.93
CA PRO A 120 14.97 -15.99 15.54
C PRO A 120 13.97 -16.77 16.40
N PHE A 121 13.62 -16.23 17.56
CA PHE A 121 12.69 -16.79 18.53
C PHE A 121 11.24 -16.35 18.30
N ALA A 122 10.99 -15.40 17.38
CA ALA A 122 9.65 -14.90 17.10
C ALA A 122 8.81 -15.95 16.35
N ASN A 123 7.51 -15.98 16.64
CA ASN A 123 6.58 -16.85 15.92
C ASN A 123 6.29 -16.31 14.50
N LYS A 124 5.66 -17.13 13.64
CA LYS A 124 5.39 -16.72 12.24
C LYS A 124 4.58 -15.42 12.15
N ALA A 125 3.55 -15.24 12.99
CA ALA A 125 2.72 -14.05 12.95
C ALA A 125 3.49 -12.79 13.39
N GLU A 126 4.37 -12.91 14.38
CA GLU A 126 5.27 -11.83 14.81
C GLU A 126 6.25 -11.43 13.72
N ILE A 127 6.80 -12.41 12.98
CA ILE A 127 7.70 -12.16 11.85
C ILE A 127 6.96 -11.40 10.75
N GLU A 128 5.76 -11.84 10.35
CA GLU A 128 4.96 -11.17 9.32
C GLU A 128 4.53 -9.76 9.72
N ASN A 129 4.11 -9.57 10.97
CA ASN A 129 3.77 -8.24 11.48
C ASN A 129 5.00 -7.32 11.50
N MET A 130 6.19 -7.85 11.81
CA MET A 130 7.43 -7.07 11.77
C MET A 130 7.83 -6.69 10.34
N LYS A 131 7.68 -7.60 9.36
CA LYS A 131 7.89 -7.29 7.94
C LYS A 131 7.01 -6.12 7.51
N ASN A 132 5.70 -6.21 7.77
CA ASN A 132 4.74 -5.15 7.44
C ASN A 132 5.07 -3.81 8.12
N LEU A 133 5.55 -3.84 9.36
CA LEU A 133 5.94 -2.64 10.10
C LEU A 133 7.18 -1.98 9.49
N ILE A 134 8.15 -2.78 9.02
CA ILE A 134 9.33 -2.30 8.29
C ILE A 134 8.90 -1.70 6.95
N ASP A 135 8.02 -2.37 6.20
CA ASP A 135 7.52 -1.89 4.91
C ASP A 135 6.75 -0.56 5.05
N ALA A 136 5.88 -0.44 6.07
CA ALA A 136 5.19 0.81 6.36
C ALA A 136 6.17 1.95 6.73
N THR A 137 7.20 1.63 7.52
CA THR A 137 8.24 2.60 7.88
C THR A 137 9.08 3.02 6.67
N GLN A 138 9.39 2.09 5.78
CA GLN A 138 10.09 2.34 4.52
C GLN A 138 9.26 3.26 3.62
N ALA A 139 7.96 3.00 3.46
CA ALA A 139 7.06 3.85 2.67
C ALA A 139 6.99 5.29 3.21
N ILE A 140 6.86 5.46 4.54
CA ILE A 140 6.90 6.78 5.19
C ILE A 140 8.25 7.48 4.94
N ASN A 141 9.36 6.73 5.03
CA ASN A 141 10.71 7.25 4.76
C ASN A 141 10.85 7.72 3.31
N GLU A 142 10.36 6.94 2.35
CA GLU A 142 10.38 7.25 0.92
C GLU A 142 9.54 8.48 0.57
N ILE A 143 8.32 8.57 1.11
CA ILE A 143 7.45 9.75 0.94
C ILE A 143 8.18 11.01 1.44
N TYR A 144 8.70 10.98 2.67
CA TYR A 144 9.43 12.11 3.24
C TYR A 144 10.62 12.54 2.37
N LYS A 145 11.46 11.58 1.96
CA LYS A 145 12.65 11.85 1.13
C LYS A 145 12.27 12.46 -0.22
N THR A 146 11.24 11.93 -0.85
CA THR A 146 10.77 12.40 -2.17
C THR A 146 10.23 13.83 -2.09
N VAL A 147 9.39 14.12 -1.10
CA VAL A 147 8.84 15.48 -0.87
C VAL A 147 9.96 16.48 -0.55
N ASP A 148 10.86 16.14 0.37
CA ASP A 148 12.00 17.00 0.73
C ASP A 148 12.92 17.26 -0.48
N HIS A 149 13.13 16.24 -1.32
CA HIS A 149 13.93 16.36 -2.53
C HIS A 149 13.30 17.33 -3.55
N ILE A 150 12.02 17.13 -3.90
CA ILE A 150 11.29 18.00 -4.85
C ILE A 150 11.25 19.44 -4.32
N TYR A 151 11.03 19.62 -3.03
CA TYR A 151 11.06 20.92 -2.38
C TYR A 151 12.43 21.62 -2.52
N ARG A 152 13.53 20.91 -2.24
CA ARG A 152 14.89 21.44 -2.39
C ARG A 152 15.21 21.81 -3.83
N ILE A 153 14.74 21.02 -4.80
CA ILE A 153 14.83 21.36 -6.23
C ILE A 153 14.09 22.66 -6.52
N GLY A 154 12.83 22.78 -6.08
CA GLY A 154 12.01 23.99 -6.27
C GLY A 154 12.68 25.24 -5.69
N ARG A 155 13.24 25.15 -4.48
CA ARG A 155 14.00 26.23 -3.83
C ARG A 155 15.29 26.56 -4.56
N LYS A 156 16.07 25.56 -4.98
CA LYS A 156 17.36 25.74 -5.67
C LYS A 156 17.20 26.46 -7.01
N PHE A 157 16.22 26.04 -7.80
CA PHE A 157 15.95 26.65 -9.11
C PHE A 157 15.03 27.88 -9.04
N LYS A 158 14.53 28.25 -7.84
CA LYS A 158 13.52 29.29 -7.65
C LYS A 158 12.31 29.09 -8.58
N SER A 159 11.92 27.83 -8.78
CA SER A 159 10.84 27.47 -9.70
C SER A 159 9.49 27.50 -8.98
N LEU A 160 8.70 28.54 -9.26
CA LEU A 160 7.33 28.68 -8.73
C LEU A 160 6.46 27.49 -9.13
N TRP A 161 6.59 27.00 -10.36
CA TRP A 161 5.78 25.88 -10.86
C TRP A 161 5.99 24.59 -10.08
N ILE A 162 7.24 24.28 -9.70
CA ILE A 162 7.56 23.10 -8.90
C ILE A 162 6.96 23.22 -7.50
N LEU A 163 7.08 24.39 -6.87
CA LEU A 163 6.52 24.63 -5.54
C LEU A 163 4.99 24.56 -5.56
N MET A 164 4.35 25.11 -6.60
CA MET A 164 2.90 25.08 -6.75
C MET A 164 2.38 23.67 -6.97
N GLN A 165 3.04 22.88 -7.83
CA GLN A 165 2.68 21.47 -8.02
C GLN A 165 2.83 20.68 -6.72
N LEU A 166 3.94 20.89 -5.99
CA LEU A 166 4.16 20.24 -4.71
C LEU A 166 3.05 20.61 -3.71
N SER A 167 2.78 21.90 -3.53
CA SER A 167 1.74 22.42 -2.64
C SER A 167 0.36 21.81 -2.95
N ALA A 168 -0.01 21.71 -4.23
CA ALA A 168 -1.28 21.10 -4.64
C ALA A 168 -1.36 19.59 -4.32
N LEU A 169 -0.24 18.88 -4.32
CA LEU A 169 -0.19 17.43 -4.03
C LEU A 169 -0.09 17.11 -2.53
N LEU A 170 0.40 18.03 -1.71
CA LEU A 170 0.64 17.80 -0.27
C LEU A 170 -0.59 17.30 0.51
N PRO A 171 -1.83 17.74 0.26
CA PRO A 171 -3.01 17.18 0.93
C PRO A 171 -3.19 15.68 0.64
N PHE A 172 -3.05 15.26 -0.61
CA PHE A 172 -3.16 13.85 -1.00
C PHE A 172 -2.01 13.02 -0.43
N ILE A 173 -0.78 13.55 -0.45
CA ILE A 173 0.38 12.89 0.17
C ILE A 173 0.19 12.75 1.69
N THR A 174 -0.46 13.73 2.32
CA THR A 174 -0.76 13.71 3.75
C THR A 174 -1.77 12.61 4.10
N GLU A 175 -2.79 12.37 3.27
CA GLU A 175 -3.70 11.25 3.50
C GLU A 175 -2.97 9.90 3.32
N ASN A 176 -2.10 9.78 2.32
CA ASN A 176 -1.26 8.59 2.15
C ASN A 176 -0.35 8.33 3.37
N ILE A 177 0.36 9.35 3.86
CA ILE A 177 1.27 9.17 5.00
C ILE A 177 0.53 8.84 6.29
N LYS A 178 -0.67 9.41 6.50
CA LYS A 178 -1.53 9.10 7.65
C LYS A 178 -2.07 7.67 7.60
N ALA A 179 -2.40 7.17 6.41
CA ALA A 179 -2.80 5.78 6.24
C ALA A 179 -1.67 4.82 6.66
N TYR A 180 -0.43 5.09 6.25
CA TYR A 180 0.74 4.35 6.72
C TYR A 180 0.98 4.54 8.23
N GLU A 181 0.88 5.77 8.76
CA GLU A 181 1.05 6.03 10.20
C GLU A 181 0.05 5.23 11.03
N SER A 182 -1.21 5.21 10.62
CA SER A 182 -2.28 4.43 11.27
C SER A 182 -2.01 2.92 11.22
N SER A 183 -1.38 2.44 10.14
CA SER A 183 -1.02 1.02 10.02
C SER A 183 0.06 0.56 11.00
N LEU A 184 0.93 1.48 11.47
CA LEU A 184 2.03 1.16 12.40
C LEU A 184 1.50 0.59 13.72
N GLU A 185 0.49 1.24 14.30
CA GLU A 185 -0.13 0.78 15.55
C GLU A 185 -0.79 -0.59 15.36
N ALA A 186 -1.47 -0.76 14.23
CA ALA A 186 -2.14 -2.01 13.92
C ALA A 186 -1.15 -3.16 13.75
N PHE A 187 -0.06 -2.98 12.99
CA PHE A 187 0.98 -4.00 12.85
C PHE A 187 1.72 -4.28 14.16
N SER A 188 2.04 -3.25 14.96
CA SER A 188 2.69 -3.45 16.26
C SER A 188 1.82 -4.25 17.24
N ASN A 189 0.49 -4.14 17.15
CA ASN A 189 -0.45 -4.88 17.99
C ASN A 189 -0.94 -6.19 17.35
N GLY A 190 -0.58 -6.46 16.09
CA GLY A 190 -1.07 -7.60 15.33
C GLY A 190 -2.56 -7.53 15.00
N TYR A 191 -3.11 -6.33 14.89
CA TYR A 191 -4.47 -6.12 14.41
C TYR A 191 -4.53 -6.35 12.89
N PRO A 192 -5.62 -6.90 12.36
CA PRO A 192 -5.81 -7.00 10.92
C PRO A 192 -5.86 -5.61 10.29
N VAL A 193 -5.14 -5.43 9.18
CA VAL A 193 -5.04 -4.16 8.43
C VAL A 193 -5.54 -4.35 7.00
N GLY A 194 -6.21 -3.32 6.47
CA GLY A 194 -6.66 -3.24 5.09
C GLY A 194 -8.10 -3.68 4.88
N ASP A 195 -8.43 -3.92 3.61
CA ASP A 195 -9.76 -4.26 3.12
C ASP A 195 -10.13 -5.70 3.49
N SER A 196 -10.54 -5.86 4.74
CA SER A 196 -10.90 -7.15 5.31
C SER A 196 -12.24 -7.70 4.79
N VAL A 197 -12.97 -6.96 3.95
CA VAL A 197 -14.30 -7.34 3.48
C VAL A 197 -14.26 -8.68 2.74
N GLY A 198 -13.37 -8.86 1.76
CA GLY A 198 -13.22 -10.13 1.04
C GLY A 198 -12.96 -11.32 1.97
N PRO A 199 -11.87 -11.29 2.77
CA PRO A 199 -11.57 -12.33 3.75
C PRO A 199 -12.68 -12.58 4.78
N ILE A 200 -13.39 -11.54 5.24
CA ILE A 200 -14.50 -11.65 6.20
C ILE A 200 -15.71 -12.32 5.55
N VAL A 201 -16.07 -11.96 4.32
CA VAL A 201 -17.16 -12.58 3.56
C VAL A 201 -16.86 -14.07 3.38
N ALA A 202 -15.65 -14.40 2.91
CA ALA A 202 -15.20 -15.78 2.77
C ALA A 202 -15.22 -16.55 4.11
N ALA A 203 -14.71 -15.96 5.19
CA ALA A 203 -14.69 -16.59 6.51
C ALA A 203 -16.11 -16.80 7.09
N LYS A 204 -17.00 -15.82 6.95
CA LYS A 204 -18.40 -15.93 7.38
C LYS A 204 -19.13 -17.00 6.57
N PHE A 205 -18.87 -17.10 5.28
CA PHE A 205 -19.44 -18.14 4.42
C PHE A 205 -19.00 -19.54 4.86
N ILE A 206 -17.70 -19.75 5.09
CA ILE A 206 -17.14 -21.00 5.61
C ILE A 206 -17.77 -21.35 6.97
N LYS A 207 -17.81 -20.40 7.91
CA LYS A 207 -18.37 -20.63 9.24
C LYS A 207 -19.86 -21.00 9.20
N ARG A 208 -20.63 -20.40 8.30
CA ARG A 208 -22.09 -20.59 8.23
C ARG A 208 -22.49 -21.90 7.55
N TYR A 209 -21.79 -22.28 6.47
CA TYR A 209 -22.19 -23.39 5.61
C TYR A 209 -21.21 -24.57 5.61
N GLY A 210 -20.01 -24.43 6.16
CA GLY A 210 -18.95 -25.45 6.19
C GLY A 210 -18.79 -26.18 7.53
N LYS A 211 -19.88 -26.49 8.24
CA LYS A 211 -19.84 -27.03 9.63
C LYS A 211 -18.99 -28.29 9.82
N ASP A 212 -18.72 -29.06 8.77
CA ASP A 212 -17.89 -30.28 8.79
C ASP A 212 -16.81 -30.30 7.70
N VAL A 213 -16.50 -29.13 7.11
CA VAL A 213 -15.56 -29.02 5.99
C VAL A 213 -14.14 -28.83 6.52
N LYS A 214 -13.21 -29.68 6.08
CA LYS A 214 -11.78 -29.47 6.34
C LYS A 214 -11.27 -28.29 5.52
N VAL A 215 -10.86 -27.25 6.23
CA VAL A 215 -10.05 -26.16 5.67
C VAL A 215 -8.66 -26.73 5.38
N LYS A 216 -8.19 -26.60 4.14
CA LYS A 216 -6.87 -27.06 3.69
C LYS A 216 -5.97 -25.85 3.48
N ASP A 217 -4.73 -25.93 3.95
CA ASP A 217 -3.65 -25.06 3.48
C ASP A 217 -3.29 -25.51 2.06
N VAL A 218 -3.42 -24.61 1.08
CA VAL A 218 -3.21 -24.93 -0.34
C VAL A 218 -1.89 -24.38 -0.84
N GLU A 219 -1.60 -23.14 -0.47
CA GLU A 219 -0.39 -22.43 -0.84
C GLU A 219 0.06 -21.58 0.35
N GLU A 220 1.24 -20.97 0.23
CA GLU A 220 1.78 -20.10 1.27
C GLU A 220 0.76 -19.02 1.67
N ASP A 221 0.45 -19.00 2.96
CA ASP A 221 -0.53 -18.11 3.59
C ASP A 221 -1.89 -18.07 2.89
N THR A 222 -2.33 -19.19 2.31
CA THR A 222 -3.60 -19.32 1.60
C THR A 222 -4.34 -20.59 1.99
N ILE A 223 -5.63 -20.43 2.33
CA ILE A 223 -6.50 -21.54 2.70
C ILE A 223 -7.61 -21.74 1.66
N MET A 224 -8.06 -22.98 1.55
CA MET A 224 -9.18 -23.38 0.70
C MET A 224 -10.16 -24.26 1.47
N ALA A 225 -11.46 -24.08 1.23
CA ALA A 225 -12.52 -24.92 1.76
C ALA A 225 -13.53 -25.27 0.65
N GLU A 226 -13.94 -26.54 0.60
CA GLU A 226 -14.94 -27.03 -0.34
C GLU A 226 -16.30 -27.16 0.36
N ILE A 227 -17.29 -26.38 -0.07
CA ILE A 227 -18.57 -26.27 0.62
C ILE A 227 -19.72 -26.63 -0.32
N PRO A 228 -20.51 -27.66 -0.02
CA PRO A 228 -21.76 -27.91 -0.74
C PRO A 228 -22.82 -26.86 -0.36
N TYR A 229 -23.38 -26.19 -1.36
CA TYR A 229 -24.38 -25.13 -1.20
C TYR A 229 -25.35 -25.10 -2.38
N LYS A 230 -26.66 -25.27 -2.11
CA LYS A 230 -27.75 -25.20 -3.10
C LYS A 230 -27.43 -26.01 -4.38
N ASP A 231 -27.15 -27.30 -4.21
CA ASP A 231 -26.82 -28.25 -5.28
C ASP A 231 -25.55 -27.92 -6.09
N ARG A 232 -24.71 -27.02 -5.56
CA ARG A 232 -23.42 -26.64 -6.14
C ARG A 232 -22.30 -26.87 -5.14
N THR A 233 -21.11 -27.14 -5.64
CA THR A 233 -19.89 -27.13 -4.83
C THR A 233 -19.24 -25.75 -4.98
N ILE A 234 -19.04 -25.06 -3.86
CA ILE A 234 -18.35 -23.77 -3.81
C ILE A 234 -16.97 -23.99 -3.21
N ILE A 235 -15.94 -23.64 -3.97
CA ILE A 235 -14.56 -23.65 -3.52
C ILE A 235 -14.23 -22.24 -3.04
N VAL A 236 -14.07 -22.08 -1.73
CA VAL A 236 -13.73 -20.79 -1.12
C VAL A 236 -12.23 -20.72 -0.92
N ILE A 237 -11.58 -19.72 -1.49
CA ILE A 237 -10.15 -19.45 -1.34
C ILE A 237 -9.99 -18.09 -0.64
N LYS A 238 -9.10 -18.00 0.35
CA LYS A 238 -8.73 -16.72 0.97
C LYS A 238 -7.34 -16.76 1.60
N ALA A 239 -6.76 -15.58 1.82
CA ALA A 239 -5.56 -15.41 2.62
C ALA A 239 -5.73 -15.94 4.06
N LYS A 240 -4.65 -16.41 4.67
CA LYS A 240 -4.61 -16.98 6.01
C LYS A 240 -4.45 -15.87 7.06
N GLY A 241 -5.48 -15.62 7.87
CA GLY A 241 -5.39 -14.70 9.01
C GLY A 241 -4.95 -15.40 10.31
N PRO A 242 -4.66 -14.65 11.38
CA PRO A 242 -4.93 -13.21 11.57
C PRO A 242 -3.77 -12.27 11.21
N ALA A 243 -2.64 -12.77 10.73
CA ALA A 243 -1.51 -11.94 10.30
C ALA A 243 -1.86 -11.08 9.07
N GLY A 244 -1.15 -9.96 8.87
CA GLY A 244 -1.29 -9.09 7.70
C GLY A 244 -0.67 -9.67 6.44
N VAL A 245 -1.04 -10.89 6.08
CA VAL A 245 -0.55 -11.60 4.90
C VAL A 245 -1.58 -11.54 3.77
N VAL A 246 -1.09 -11.37 2.55
CA VAL A 246 -1.92 -11.29 1.34
C VAL A 246 -2.20 -12.69 0.75
N GLY A 247 -1.32 -13.66 1.05
CA GLY A 247 -1.39 -15.02 0.49
C GLY A 247 -0.89 -15.10 -0.95
N ARG A 248 -1.15 -16.23 -1.61
CA ARG A 248 -0.83 -16.56 -3.00
C ARG A 248 -2.11 -17.02 -3.68
N LEU A 249 -3.03 -16.07 -3.88
CA LEU A 249 -4.38 -16.37 -4.35
C LEU A 249 -4.38 -16.93 -5.77
N ASP A 250 -3.49 -16.44 -6.63
CA ASP A 250 -3.36 -16.90 -8.01
C ASP A 250 -2.87 -18.35 -8.11
N ASP A 251 -1.85 -18.73 -7.33
CA ASP A 251 -1.37 -20.11 -7.25
C ASP A 251 -2.46 -21.03 -6.66
N ALA A 252 -3.23 -20.56 -5.67
CA ALA A 252 -4.33 -21.34 -5.10
C ALA A 252 -5.49 -21.56 -6.11
N VAL A 253 -5.75 -20.58 -6.98
CA VAL A 253 -6.70 -20.73 -8.10
C VAL A 253 -6.15 -21.73 -9.13
N GLU A 254 -4.86 -21.67 -9.46
CA GLU A 254 -4.20 -22.65 -10.34
C GLU A 254 -4.32 -24.08 -9.78
N TYR A 255 -4.04 -24.24 -8.48
CA TYR A 255 -4.21 -25.51 -7.78
C TYR A 255 -5.66 -26.01 -7.86
N ALA A 256 -6.64 -25.15 -7.58
CA ALA A 256 -8.06 -25.50 -7.66
C ALA A 256 -8.44 -25.96 -9.08
N LEU A 257 -7.99 -25.27 -10.13
CA LEU A 257 -8.24 -25.65 -11.53
C LEU A 257 -7.59 -26.98 -11.91
N SER A 258 -6.44 -27.33 -11.30
CA SER A 258 -5.77 -28.61 -11.55
C SER A 258 -6.58 -29.82 -11.01
N ILE A 259 -7.31 -29.61 -9.90
CA ILE A 259 -8.11 -30.65 -9.24
C ILE A 259 -9.53 -30.69 -9.81
N TYR A 260 -10.16 -29.52 -9.97
CA TYR A 260 -11.56 -29.39 -10.35
C TYR A 260 -11.68 -28.96 -11.82
N LYS A 261 -11.89 -29.95 -12.70
CA LYS A 261 -11.97 -29.72 -14.15
C LYS A 261 -13.27 -29.06 -14.65
N ASN A 262 -14.28 -28.92 -13.79
CA ASN A 262 -15.62 -28.47 -14.15
C ASN A 262 -16.04 -27.16 -13.46
N ILE A 263 -15.08 -26.29 -13.12
CA ILE A 263 -15.38 -24.95 -12.57
C ILE A 263 -16.18 -24.14 -13.60
N LYS A 264 -17.34 -23.63 -13.18
CA LYS A 264 -18.29 -22.91 -14.04
C LYS A 264 -18.12 -21.40 -14.02
N MET A 265 -17.58 -20.85 -12.93
CA MET A 265 -17.37 -19.41 -12.75
C MET A 265 -16.39 -19.18 -11.60
N ILE A 266 -15.69 -18.06 -11.64
CA ILE A 266 -14.91 -17.53 -10.52
C ILE A 266 -15.56 -16.22 -10.08
N ILE A 267 -15.75 -16.05 -8.78
CA ILE A 267 -16.32 -14.84 -8.18
C ILE A 267 -15.28 -14.27 -7.22
N THR A 268 -14.85 -13.05 -7.47
CA THR A 268 -13.98 -12.27 -6.58
C THR A 268 -14.82 -11.35 -5.70
N VAL A 269 -14.41 -11.17 -4.45
CA VAL A 269 -15.08 -10.26 -3.50
C VAL A 269 -14.00 -9.40 -2.89
N ASP A 270 -14.08 -8.10 -3.11
CA ASP A 270 -13.09 -7.13 -2.63
C ASP A 270 -13.77 -5.84 -2.22
N ALA A 271 -13.08 -5.02 -1.42
CA ALA A 271 -13.55 -3.66 -1.17
C ALA A 271 -13.21 -2.77 -2.38
N ALA A 272 -14.07 -1.82 -2.69
CA ALA A 272 -13.80 -0.82 -3.71
C ALA A 272 -13.69 0.57 -3.10
N ASN A 273 -12.84 1.41 -3.70
CA ASN A 273 -12.84 2.83 -3.40
C ASN A 273 -14.16 3.44 -3.86
N LYS A 274 -14.90 4.01 -2.91
CA LYS A 274 -16.07 4.83 -3.21
C LYS A 274 -15.65 6.16 -3.83
N LEU A 275 -16.46 6.67 -4.74
CA LEU A 275 -16.40 8.08 -5.12
C LEU A 275 -16.95 8.95 -3.98
N GLU A 276 -16.60 10.23 -3.97
CA GLU A 276 -16.98 11.15 -2.90
C GLU A 276 -18.51 11.27 -2.75
N SER A 277 -19.25 11.10 -3.85
CA SER A 277 -20.71 11.13 -3.89
C SER A 277 -21.38 9.80 -3.53
N GLU A 278 -20.63 8.71 -3.40
CA GLU A 278 -21.16 7.37 -3.14
C GLU A 278 -21.27 7.07 -1.64
N GLU A 279 -22.29 6.29 -1.27
CA GLU A 279 -22.49 5.83 0.09
C GLU A 279 -21.52 4.69 0.44
N SER A 280 -20.88 4.78 1.60
CA SER A 280 -19.98 3.72 2.07
C SER A 280 -20.73 2.40 2.31
N GLY A 281 -20.18 1.28 1.84
CA GLY A 281 -20.76 -0.05 1.99
C GLY A 281 -21.85 -0.37 0.95
N SER A 282 -21.99 0.45 -0.09
CA SER A 282 -22.79 0.12 -1.27
C SER A 282 -22.22 -1.08 -2.00
N ILE A 283 -23.08 -1.98 -2.46
CA ILE A 283 -22.65 -3.17 -3.21
C ILE A 283 -22.76 -2.91 -4.71
N SER A 284 -21.70 -3.21 -5.46
CA SER A 284 -21.69 -3.19 -6.92
C SER A 284 -21.24 -4.53 -7.48
N ASP A 285 -22.01 -5.04 -8.44
CA ASP A 285 -21.64 -6.23 -9.19
C ASP A 285 -20.81 -5.85 -10.42
N GLY A 286 -19.81 -6.66 -10.77
CA GLY A 286 -18.90 -6.41 -11.88
C GLY A 286 -18.41 -7.68 -12.57
N PHE A 287 -17.62 -7.48 -13.63
CA PHE A 287 -16.97 -8.53 -14.40
C PHE A 287 -15.45 -8.39 -14.29
N GLY A 288 -14.75 -9.52 -14.23
CA GLY A 288 -13.30 -9.57 -14.07
C GLY A 288 -12.84 -9.89 -12.65
N VAL A 289 -11.58 -9.58 -12.35
CA VAL A 289 -10.93 -9.89 -11.07
C VAL A 289 -10.73 -8.60 -10.28
N ALA A 290 -11.43 -8.49 -9.15
CA ALA A 290 -11.26 -7.44 -8.17
C ALA A 290 -10.26 -7.91 -7.10
N ILE A 291 -9.01 -7.49 -7.25
CA ILE A 291 -7.91 -7.71 -6.30
C ILE A 291 -6.98 -6.50 -6.38
N GLY A 292 -6.55 -5.97 -5.23
CA GLY A 292 -5.52 -4.94 -5.14
C GLY A 292 -4.09 -5.39 -5.45
N GLY A 293 -3.11 -4.58 -5.06
CA GLY A 293 -1.68 -4.90 -5.21
C GLY A 293 -1.07 -4.58 -6.58
N MET A 294 0.05 -5.22 -6.90
CA MET A 294 0.85 -4.92 -8.11
C MET A 294 0.26 -5.48 -9.42
N GLY A 295 -0.95 -6.03 -9.41
CA GLY A 295 -1.62 -6.58 -10.59
C GLY A 295 -1.12 -7.96 -11.07
N ILE A 296 -0.16 -8.56 -10.36
CA ILE A 296 0.42 -9.88 -10.68
C ILE A 296 -0.65 -10.98 -10.57
N GLU A 297 -1.33 -11.03 -9.43
CA GLU A 297 -2.35 -12.04 -9.14
C GLU A 297 -3.54 -11.88 -10.06
N LYS A 298 -4.00 -10.64 -10.25
CA LYS A 298 -5.06 -10.28 -11.20
C LYS A 298 -4.76 -10.83 -12.59
N PHE A 299 -3.57 -10.54 -13.12
CA PHE A 299 -3.16 -11.03 -14.44
C PHE A 299 -3.14 -12.56 -14.52
N ASN A 300 -2.58 -13.24 -13.52
CA ASN A 300 -2.48 -14.70 -13.53
C ASN A 300 -3.86 -15.36 -13.47
N ILE A 301 -4.78 -14.86 -12.65
CA ILE A 301 -6.16 -15.36 -12.57
C ILE A 301 -6.90 -15.11 -13.90
N GLU A 302 -6.79 -13.92 -14.48
CA GLU A 302 -7.38 -13.60 -15.78
C GLU A 302 -6.85 -14.52 -16.90
N LYS A 303 -5.53 -14.76 -16.92
CA LYS A 303 -4.90 -15.68 -17.86
C LYS A 303 -5.40 -17.11 -17.68
N LEU A 304 -5.47 -17.62 -16.45
CA LEU A 304 -5.95 -18.97 -16.15
C LEU A 304 -7.42 -19.15 -16.53
N ALA A 305 -8.27 -18.18 -16.19
CA ALA A 305 -9.69 -18.19 -16.52
C ALA A 305 -9.92 -18.14 -18.04
N THR A 306 -9.15 -17.32 -18.75
CA THR A 306 -9.21 -17.24 -20.23
C THR A 306 -8.84 -18.56 -20.89
N LEU A 307 -7.75 -19.19 -20.43
CA LEU A 307 -7.28 -20.49 -20.94
C LEU A 307 -8.36 -21.58 -20.79
N HIS A 308 -9.09 -21.57 -19.67
CA HIS A 308 -10.14 -22.56 -19.36
C HIS A 308 -11.55 -22.12 -19.78
N ARG A 309 -11.70 -20.93 -20.40
CA ARG A 309 -12.99 -20.32 -20.78
C ARG A 309 -13.98 -20.20 -19.61
N ILE A 310 -13.46 -19.81 -18.44
CA ILE A 310 -14.25 -19.62 -17.22
C ILE A 310 -14.62 -18.14 -17.09
N PRO A 311 -15.91 -17.80 -16.93
CA PRO A 311 -16.32 -16.42 -16.71
C PRO A 311 -15.87 -15.91 -15.32
N LEU A 312 -15.46 -14.64 -15.29
CA LEU A 312 -14.99 -13.92 -14.10
C LEU A 312 -16.03 -12.89 -13.66
N TYR A 313 -16.43 -12.95 -12.39
CA TYR A 313 -17.34 -12.00 -11.76
C TYR A 313 -16.69 -11.38 -10.54
N ALA A 314 -17.13 -10.17 -10.19
CA ALA A 314 -16.69 -9.45 -9.01
C ALA A 314 -17.89 -8.92 -8.22
N VAL A 315 -17.79 -8.96 -6.90
CA VAL A 315 -18.69 -8.25 -5.98
C VAL A 315 -17.83 -7.24 -5.23
N LEU A 316 -18.12 -5.97 -5.43
CA LEU A 316 -17.44 -4.83 -4.82
C LEU A 316 -18.31 -4.28 -3.69
N ILE A 317 -17.70 -3.94 -2.57
CA ILE A 317 -18.36 -3.45 -1.35
C ILE A 317 -17.70 -2.15 -0.91
#